data_AF-A0A1J3DL22-F1
#
_entry.id   AF-A0A1J3DL22-F1
#
_cell.length_a   1.000
_cell.length_b   1.000
_cell.length_c   1.000
_cell.angle_alpha   90.00
_cell.angle_beta   90.00
_cell.angle_gamma   90.00
#
_symmetry.space_group_name_H-M   'P 1'
#
loop_
_entity.id
_entity.type
_entity.pdbx_description
1 polymer ?
#
loop_
_entity_poly.entity_id
_entity_poly.type
_entity_poly.pdbx_seq_one_letter_code
_entity_poly.pdbx_strand_id
1 'polypeptide(L)'
;SSSSSSSSSSSFCCISSLFSTGNRDEARRFIGAVNSLHSVMVKLVSVNPASMKLVRAENMMKISMNHLSKEFYRILKSNRRYLDPESVSVRSRISDSESDGEFEIPKSKGGRGDEEDADAMADLKMIADCMTSSGYGKECFRIYKKIRKSIIVEALDQLGFENLSFSQIQKLEWEVMEKKIRIWFRAARKAVTTLFYGERILSDHVFSSSAA
;
A
#
# COMPACT_ATOMS: atom_id res chain seq x y z
N SER A 1 29.36 52.07 -2.97
CA SER A 1 28.45 51.15 -3.70
C SER A 1 28.55 49.78 -3.06
N SER A 2 27.69 49.51 -2.09
CA SER A 2 27.65 48.22 -1.39
C SER A 2 26.44 47.45 -1.92
N SER A 3 26.69 46.56 -2.88
CA SER A 3 25.63 45.76 -3.50
C SER A 3 25.38 44.52 -2.65
N SER A 4 24.21 44.49 -2.02
CA SER A 4 23.65 43.35 -1.33
C SER A 4 23.36 42.22 -2.32
N SER A 5 24.11 41.13 -2.24
CA SER A 5 23.81 39.89 -2.95
C SER A 5 22.69 39.16 -2.22
N SER A 6 21.45 39.39 -2.66
CA SER A 6 20.29 38.58 -2.28
C SER A 6 20.52 37.13 -2.71
N SER A 7 20.78 36.26 -1.74
CA SER A 7 20.81 34.82 -1.93
C SER A 7 19.42 34.33 -2.35
N SER A 8 19.27 34.06 -3.64
CA SER A 8 18.12 33.39 -4.21
C SER A 8 17.88 32.08 -3.46
N SER A 9 16.78 32.05 -2.70
CA SER A 9 16.34 30.87 -1.97
C SER A 9 16.11 29.74 -2.96
N SER A 10 17.04 28.79 -2.92
CA SER A 10 17.08 27.55 -3.69
C SER A 10 15.71 26.88 -3.75
N SER A 11 15.25 26.62 -4.97
CA SER A 11 14.07 25.82 -5.31
C SER A 11 14.26 24.36 -4.88
N PHE A 12 14.19 24.07 -3.59
CA PHE A 12 14.01 22.73 -3.04
C PHE A 12 12.53 22.31 -3.13
N CYS A 13 12.00 22.14 -4.34
CA CYS A 13 10.65 21.58 -4.54
C CYS A 13 10.67 20.08 -4.89
N CYS A 14 11.70 19.39 -4.41
CA CYS A 14 11.81 17.94 -4.52
C CYS A 14 11.96 17.39 -3.09
N ILE A 15 11.25 16.30 -2.78
CA ILE A 15 11.58 15.33 -1.71
C ILE A 15 10.92 15.56 -0.33
N SER A 16 9.62 15.86 -0.25
CA SER A 16 8.86 15.50 0.97
C SER A 16 7.57 14.78 0.62
N SER A 17 7.28 13.71 1.37
CA SER A 17 6.06 12.95 1.22
C SER A 17 4.89 13.75 1.75
N LEU A 18 3.77 13.79 1.02
CA LEU A 18 2.54 14.41 1.55
C LEU A 18 2.07 13.62 2.79
N PHE A 19 2.19 12.30 2.75
CA PHE A 19 1.90 11.39 3.86
C PHE A 19 3.16 11.09 4.71
N SER A 20 4.03 12.07 4.96
CA SER A 20 5.06 11.92 5.99
C SER A 20 4.48 12.19 7.37
N THR A 21 5.11 11.67 8.43
CA THR A 21 4.68 11.84 9.83
C THR A 21 4.45 13.31 10.22
N GLY A 22 5.21 14.25 9.64
CA GLY A 22 5.06 15.69 9.92
C GLY A 22 4.01 16.43 9.07
N ASN A 23 3.42 15.79 8.05
CA ASN A 23 2.54 16.45 7.07
C ASN A 23 1.13 15.83 6.97
N ARG A 24 0.73 14.98 7.93
CA ARG A 24 -0.52 14.20 7.83
C ARG A 24 -1.78 15.06 7.82
N ASP A 25 -1.76 16.21 8.51
CA ASP A 25 -2.86 17.17 8.44
C ASP A 25 -3.02 17.75 7.03
N GLU A 26 -1.91 18.05 6.36
CA GLU A 26 -1.92 18.52 4.98
C GLU A 26 -2.40 17.44 4.02
N ALA A 27 -2.02 16.18 4.25
CA ALA A 27 -2.53 15.04 3.51
C ALA A 27 -4.06 14.91 3.62
N ARG A 28 -4.61 15.05 4.84
CA ARG A 28 -6.06 15.02 5.08
C ARG A 28 -6.78 16.19 4.40
N ARG A 29 -6.20 17.39 4.44
CA ARG A 29 -6.75 18.57 3.74
C ARG A 29 -6.75 18.39 2.23
N PHE A 30 -5.68 17.83 1.68
CA PHE A 30 -5.57 17.52 0.26
C PHE A 30 -6.66 16.52 -0.18
N ILE A 31 -6.82 15.41 0.56
CA ILE A 31 -7.88 14.42 0.29
C ILE A 31 -9.27 15.08 0.36
N GLY A 32 -9.52 15.90 1.38
CA GLY A 32 -10.78 16.65 1.52
C GLY A 32 -11.04 17.59 0.33
N ALA A 33 -10.01 18.30 -0.14
CA ALA A 33 -10.11 19.17 -1.31
C ALA A 33 -10.41 18.39 -2.60
N VAL A 34 -9.80 17.21 -2.78
CA VAL A 34 -10.07 16.33 -3.92
C VAL A 34 -11.50 15.79 -3.90
N ASN A 35 -11.98 15.35 -2.74
CA ASN A 35 -13.36 14.86 -2.58
C ASN A 35 -14.38 15.99 -2.84
N SER A 36 -14.10 17.20 -2.34
CA SER A 36 -14.91 18.39 -2.63
C SER A 36 -14.93 18.71 -4.13
N LEU A 37 -13.75 18.70 -4.78
CA LEU A 37 -13.64 18.90 -6.23
C LEU A 37 -14.49 17.87 -7.00
N HIS A 38 -14.40 16.58 -6.64
CA HIS A 38 -15.19 15.52 -7.27
C HIS A 38 -16.70 15.76 -7.09
N SER A 39 -17.14 16.08 -5.87
CA SER A 39 -18.55 16.37 -5.58
C SER A 39 -19.07 17.56 -6.41
N VAL A 40 -18.29 18.64 -6.50
CA VAL A 40 -18.62 19.82 -7.31
C VAL A 40 -18.66 19.49 -8.80
N MET A 41 -17.71 18.68 -9.30
CA MET A 41 -17.70 18.22 -10.69
C MET A 41 -18.96 17.44 -11.03
N VAL A 42 -19.34 16.45 -10.22
CA VAL A 42 -20.55 15.64 -10.43
C VAL A 42 -21.80 16.52 -10.49
N LYS A 43 -21.93 17.49 -9.57
CA LYS A 43 -23.03 18.46 -9.58
C LYS A 43 -23.00 19.35 -10.82
N LEU A 44 -21.82 19.87 -11.18
CA LEU A 44 -21.66 20.78 -12.31
C LEU A 44 -22.02 20.11 -13.65
N VAL A 45 -21.70 18.83 -13.83
CA VAL A 45 -22.09 18.08 -15.04
C VAL A 45 -23.61 18.10 -15.23
N SER A 46 -24.39 17.97 -14.15
CA SER A 46 -25.87 17.99 -14.23
C SER A 46 -26.46 19.37 -14.54
N VAL A 47 -25.77 20.45 -14.15
CA VAL A 47 -26.27 21.83 -14.29
C VAL A 47 -25.77 22.49 -15.58
N ASN A 48 -24.52 22.28 -15.96
CA ASN A 48 -23.91 22.88 -17.14
C ASN A 48 -22.76 22.01 -17.70
N PRO A 49 -23.07 21.02 -18.54
CA PRO A 49 -22.08 20.10 -19.09
C PRO A 49 -21.10 20.76 -20.08
N ALA A 50 -21.44 21.92 -20.66
CA ALA A 50 -20.57 22.65 -21.60
C ALA A 50 -19.63 23.66 -20.91
N SER A 51 -19.59 23.68 -19.57
CA SER A 51 -18.80 24.66 -18.84
C SER A 51 -17.30 24.46 -19.01
N MET A 52 -16.56 25.51 -19.41
CA MET A 52 -15.09 25.50 -19.38
C MET A 52 -14.50 25.26 -17.98
N LYS A 53 -15.28 25.51 -16.92
CA LYS A 53 -14.88 25.17 -15.53
C LYS A 53 -14.80 23.66 -15.32
N LEU A 54 -15.63 22.87 -16.01
CA LEU A 54 -15.59 21.42 -15.95
C LEU A 54 -14.27 20.88 -16.54
N VAL A 55 -13.85 21.39 -17.70
CA VAL A 55 -12.57 21.01 -18.32
C VAL A 55 -11.38 21.31 -17.38
N ARG A 56 -11.39 22.48 -16.70
CA ARG A 56 -10.37 22.81 -15.70
C ARG A 56 -10.41 21.87 -14.50
N ALA A 57 -11.61 21.56 -14.00
CA ALA A 57 -11.81 20.65 -12.89
C ALA A 57 -11.35 19.22 -13.20
N GLU A 58 -11.63 18.71 -14.40
CA GLU A 58 -11.13 17.42 -14.89
C GLU A 58 -9.60 17.36 -14.93
N ASN A 59 -8.95 18.44 -15.38
CA ASN A 59 -7.49 18.51 -15.39
C ASN A 59 -6.92 18.51 -13.96
N MET A 60 -7.51 19.29 -13.04
CA MET A 60 -7.12 19.27 -11.63
C MET A 60 -7.32 17.87 -11.03
N MET A 61 -8.44 17.20 -11.33
CA MET A 61 -8.70 15.84 -10.88
C MET A 61 -7.62 14.87 -11.37
N LYS A 62 -7.26 14.90 -12.66
CA LYS A 62 -6.19 14.07 -13.23
C LYS A 62 -4.85 14.30 -12.54
N ILE A 63 -4.48 15.54 -12.28
CA ILE A 63 -3.23 15.90 -11.58
C ILE A 63 -3.25 15.36 -10.15
N SER A 64 -4.34 15.58 -9.43
CA SER A 64 -4.50 15.10 -8.05
C SER A 64 -4.45 13.57 -7.97
N MET A 65 -5.10 12.86 -8.89
CA MET A 65 -5.08 11.40 -8.94
C MET A 65 -3.70 10.85 -9.30
N ASN A 66 -2.96 11.52 -10.18
CA ASN A 66 -1.57 11.17 -10.45
C ASN A 66 -0.68 11.36 -9.22
N HIS A 67 -0.92 12.42 -8.45
CA HIS A 67 -0.21 12.66 -7.20
C HIS A 67 -0.50 11.57 -6.16
N LEU A 68 -1.79 11.28 -5.92
CA LEU A 68 -2.21 10.19 -5.02
C LEU A 68 -1.66 8.82 -5.43
N SER A 69 -1.61 8.53 -6.74
CA SER A 69 -1.00 7.30 -7.26
C SER A 69 0.48 7.18 -6.88
N LYS A 70 1.23 8.29 -6.94
CA LYS A 70 2.66 8.34 -6.57
C LYS A 70 2.84 8.20 -5.06
N GLU A 71 2.00 8.86 -4.27
CA GLU A 71 1.96 8.71 -2.81
C GLU A 71 1.70 7.26 -2.40
N PHE A 72 0.65 6.66 -2.97
CA PHE A 72 0.27 5.27 -2.73
C PHE A 72 1.41 4.29 -3.07
N TYR A 73 2.03 4.47 -4.25
CA TYR A 73 3.22 3.71 -4.62
C TYR A 73 4.35 3.88 -3.61
N ARG A 74 4.62 5.12 -3.17
CA ARG A 74 5.71 5.39 -2.22
C ARG A 74 5.45 4.75 -0.88
N ILE A 75 4.24 4.85 -0.31
CA ILE A 75 3.89 4.23 0.97
C ILE A 75 4.06 2.71 0.89
N LEU A 76 3.54 2.07 -0.18
CA LEU A 76 3.70 0.63 -0.39
C LEU A 76 5.18 0.20 -0.54
N LYS A 77 6.01 1.04 -1.16
CA LYS A 77 7.43 0.73 -1.39
C LYS A 77 8.30 0.96 -0.15
N SER A 78 8.08 2.06 0.57
CA SER A 78 8.86 2.45 1.75
C SER A 78 8.56 1.56 2.95
N ASN A 79 7.32 1.08 3.07
CA ASN A 79 6.88 0.25 4.20
C ASN A 79 6.92 -1.26 3.89
N ARG A 80 7.84 -1.69 3.02
CA ARG A 80 7.93 -3.09 2.55
C ARG A 80 8.05 -4.12 3.68
N ARG A 81 8.86 -3.83 4.71
CA ARG A 81 9.05 -4.74 5.85
C ARG A 81 7.85 -4.77 6.80
N TYR A 82 7.14 -3.64 6.90
CA TYR A 82 6.01 -3.48 7.82
C TYR A 82 4.71 -4.04 7.24
N LEU A 83 4.51 -3.83 5.93
CA LEU A 83 3.44 -4.46 5.17
C LEU A 83 3.78 -5.91 4.81
N ASP A 84 4.88 -6.47 5.31
CA ASP A 84 5.23 -7.85 5.01
C ASP A 84 4.08 -8.77 5.45
N PRO A 85 3.59 -9.66 4.56
CA PRO A 85 2.46 -10.52 4.88
C PRO A 85 2.62 -11.38 6.14
N GLU A 86 3.85 -11.79 6.50
CA GLU A 86 4.09 -12.55 7.73
C GLU A 86 3.84 -11.67 8.97
N SER A 87 4.31 -10.43 8.96
CA SER A 87 4.09 -9.45 10.04
C SER A 87 2.61 -9.12 10.22
N VAL A 88 1.89 -8.87 9.13
CA VAL A 88 0.44 -8.61 9.17
C VAL A 88 -0.33 -9.82 9.71
N SER A 89 0.05 -11.03 9.29
CA SER A 89 -0.58 -12.26 9.78
C SER A 89 -0.36 -12.47 11.28
N VAL A 90 0.82 -12.15 11.82
CA VAL A 90 1.12 -12.31 13.26
C VAL A 90 0.30 -11.31 14.07
N ARG A 91 0.25 -10.04 13.65
CA ARG A 91 -0.50 -8.98 14.33
C ARG A 91 -1.99 -9.28 14.44
N SER A 92 -2.60 -9.77 13.36
CA SER A 92 -4.02 -10.13 13.38
C SER A 92 -4.32 -11.23 14.40
N ARG A 93 -3.44 -12.24 14.53
CA ARG A 93 -3.65 -13.33 15.52
C ARG A 93 -3.52 -12.85 16.96
N ILE A 94 -2.65 -11.87 17.20
CA ILE A 94 -2.49 -11.25 18.52
C ILE A 94 -3.76 -10.47 18.87
N SER A 95 -4.25 -9.63 17.95
CA SER A 95 -5.48 -8.83 18.14
C SER A 95 -6.75 -9.67 18.36
N ASP A 96 -6.81 -10.91 17.84
CA ASP A 96 -7.90 -11.85 18.07
C ASP A 96 -7.78 -12.64 19.39
N SER A 97 -6.60 -12.62 20.04
CA SER A 97 -6.33 -13.37 21.29
C SER A 97 -6.47 -12.53 22.56
N GLU A 98 -6.93 -11.29 22.46
CA GLU A 98 -7.22 -10.38 23.59
C GLU A 98 -8.52 -10.76 24.35
N SER A 99 -8.99 -12.01 24.21
CA SER A 99 -10.12 -12.58 24.95
C SER A 99 -9.64 -13.79 25.76
N ASP A 100 -9.23 -13.48 27.00
CA ASP A 100 -9.09 -14.39 28.14
C ASP A 100 -8.00 -15.47 28.05
N GLY A 101 -6.82 -15.17 28.62
CA GLY A 101 -5.78 -16.17 28.87
C GLY A 101 -4.39 -15.58 29.17
N GLU A 102 -3.97 -15.65 30.44
CA GLU A 102 -2.60 -15.38 30.86
C GLU A 102 -1.61 -16.33 30.15
N PHE A 103 -0.89 -15.81 29.16
CA PHE A 103 0.31 -16.46 28.65
C PHE A 103 1.45 -15.45 28.58
N GLU A 104 2.37 -15.54 29.55
CA GLU A 104 3.58 -14.73 29.55
C GLU A 104 4.57 -15.23 28.49
N ILE A 105 4.65 -14.55 27.35
CA ILE A 105 5.73 -14.63 26.35
C ILE A 105 6.11 -13.20 25.94
N PRO A 106 7.41 -12.89 25.76
CA PRO A 106 7.96 -11.60 26.13
C PRO A 106 7.35 -10.51 25.27
N LYS A 107 6.90 -9.45 25.94
CA LYS A 107 6.59 -8.15 25.35
C LYS A 107 7.73 -7.81 24.40
N SER A 108 7.53 -8.02 23.09
CA SER A 108 8.30 -7.31 22.09
C SER A 108 8.09 -5.86 22.47
N LYS A 109 9.17 -5.21 22.92
CA LYS A 109 9.15 -3.82 23.35
C LYS A 109 8.29 -3.06 22.35
N GLY A 110 7.19 -2.47 22.82
CA GLY A 110 6.44 -1.46 22.08
C GLY A 110 7.42 -0.36 21.72
N GLY A 111 8.06 -0.53 20.58
CA GLY A 111 8.94 0.42 19.98
C GLY A 111 8.09 1.32 19.10
N ARG A 112 8.55 2.55 18.90
CA ARG A 112 8.00 3.57 17.99
C ARG A 112 7.53 3.08 16.60
N GLY A 113 7.81 1.84 16.20
CA GLY A 113 7.35 1.24 14.95
C GLY A 113 5.84 0.92 14.91
N ASP A 114 5.18 0.58 16.03
CA ASP A 114 3.76 0.19 15.97
C ASP A 114 2.82 1.39 15.66
N GLU A 115 3.21 2.61 16.06
CA GLU A 115 2.49 3.85 15.70
C GLU A 115 2.70 4.23 14.23
N GLU A 116 3.94 4.15 13.73
CA GLU A 116 4.26 4.38 12.31
C GLU A 116 3.59 3.35 11.36
N ASP A 117 3.25 2.18 11.89
CA ASP A 117 2.65 1.06 11.16
C ASP A 117 1.12 1.16 11.01
N ALA A 118 0.40 1.53 12.08
CA ALA A 118 -1.02 1.87 11.99
C ALA A 118 -1.25 3.03 11.01
N ASP A 119 -0.27 3.93 10.97
CA ASP A 119 -0.27 5.11 10.15
C ASP A 119 -0.20 4.80 8.65
N ALA A 120 0.67 3.87 8.23
CA ALA A 120 0.81 3.50 6.82
C ALA A 120 -0.43 2.80 6.25
N MET A 121 -1.06 1.88 7.01
CA MET A 121 -2.27 1.18 6.57
C MET A 121 -3.46 2.15 6.46
N ALA A 122 -3.62 3.04 7.44
CA ALA A 122 -4.65 4.09 7.40
C ALA A 122 -4.45 5.05 6.21
N ASP A 123 -3.21 5.44 5.93
CA ASP A 123 -2.89 6.32 4.80
C ASP A 123 -3.16 5.63 3.45
N LEU A 124 -2.81 4.35 3.31
CA LEU A 124 -3.15 3.55 2.13
C LEU A 124 -4.67 3.47 1.93
N LYS A 125 -5.43 3.21 3.00
CA LYS A 125 -6.89 3.19 2.94
C LYS A 125 -7.46 4.54 2.52
N MET A 126 -7.00 5.63 3.15
CA MET A 126 -7.48 6.98 2.84
C MET A 126 -7.27 7.35 1.37
N ILE A 127 -6.10 7.00 0.82
CA ILE A 127 -5.81 7.22 -0.60
C ILE A 127 -6.67 6.30 -1.48
N ALA A 128 -6.78 5.03 -1.14
CA ALA A 128 -7.55 4.05 -1.91
C ALA A 128 -9.04 4.40 -1.98
N ASP A 129 -9.64 4.84 -0.87
CA ASP A 129 -11.03 5.29 -0.80
C ASP A 129 -11.24 6.52 -1.69
N CYS A 130 -10.37 7.54 -1.57
CA CYS A 130 -10.46 8.76 -2.39
C CYS A 130 -10.29 8.49 -3.89
N MET A 131 -9.34 7.63 -4.27
CA MET A 131 -9.14 7.23 -5.67
C MET A 131 -10.33 6.42 -6.18
N THR A 132 -10.88 5.52 -5.38
CA THR A 132 -12.01 4.67 -5.76
C THR A 132 -13.28 5.49 -5.94
N SER A 133 -13.61 6.37 -5.00
CA SER A 133 -14.78 7.24 -5.08
C SER A 133 -14.72 8.22 -6.26
N SER A 134 -13.51 8.53 -6.74
CA SER A 134 -13.28 9.42 -7.88
C SER A 134 -13.19 8.69 -9.23
N GLY A 135 -13.39 7.36 -9.27
CA GLY A 135 -13.35 6.56 -10.50
C GLY A 135 -11.97 6.01 -10.90
N TYR A 136 -10.95 6.16 -10.05
CA TYR A 136 -9.57 5.74 -10.29
C TYR A 136 -9.19 4.43 -9.56
N GLY A 137 -10.16 3.69 -9.02
CA GLY A 137 -9.92 2.45 -8.26
C GLY A 137 -9.12 1.38 -9.03
N LYS A 138 -9.33 1.24 -10.35
CA LYS A 138 -8.57 0.30 -11.19
C LYS A 138 -7.07 0.62 -11.21
N GLU A 139 -6.72 1.90 -11.28
CA GLU A 139 -5.33 2.35 -11.30
C GLU A 139 -4.67 2.16 -9.93
N CYS A 140 -5.38 2.50 -8.85
CA CYS A 140 -4.95 2.23 -7.48
C CYS A 140 -4.66 0.74 -7.26
N PHE A 141 -5.60 -0.13 -7.63
CA PHE A 141 -5.44 -1.58 -7.49
C PHE A 141 -4.29 -2.13 -8.35
N ARG A 142 -4.06 -1.59 -9.54
CA ARG A 142 -2.93 -1.97 -10.40
C ARG A 142 -1.58 -1.69 -9.73
N ILE A 143 -1.45 -0.54 -9.07
CA ILE A 143 -0.24 -0.17 -8.31
C ILE A 143 -0.06 -1.12 -7.13
N TYR A 144 -1.13 -1.34 -6.35
CA TYR A 144 -1.14 -2.29 -5.24
C TYR A 144 -0.66 -3.67 -5.68
N LYS A 145 -1.37 -4.27 -6.65
CA LYS A 145 -1.09 -5.62 -7.18
C LYS A 145 0.35 -5.75 -7.67
N LYS A 146 0.89 -4.74 -8.36
CA LYS A 146 2.27 -4.78 -8.87
C LYS A 146 3.29 -4.90 -7.73
N ILE A 147 3.15 -4.07 -6.70
CA ILE A 147 4.11 -4.03 -5.59
C ILE A 147 3.95 -5.25 -4.68
N ARG A 148 2.71 -5.58 -4.29
CA ARG A 148 2.41 -6.72 -3.42
C ARG A 148 2.77 -8.05 -4.04
N LYS A 149 2.51 -8.24 -5.35
CA LYS A 149 2.97 -9.43 -6.09
C LYS A 149 4.49 -9.58 -6.02
N SER A 150 5.24 -8.50 -6.19
CA SER A 150 6.71 -8.55 -6.11
C SER A 150 7.18 -9.01 -4.72
N ILE A 151 6.55 -8.53 -3.66
CA ILE A 151 6.88 -8.91 -2.27
C ILE A 151 6.56 -10.39 -2.03
N ILE A 152 5.38 -10.85 -2.46
CA ILE A 152 4.97 -12.24 -2.29
C ILE A 152 5.88 -13.18 -3.09
N VAL A 153 6.24 -12.84 -4.33
CA VAL A 153 7.14 -13.67 -5.15
C VAL A 153 8.53 -13.76 -4.50
N GLU A 154 9.06 -12.65 -3.98
CA GLU A 154 10.33 -12.63 -3.25
C GLU A 154 10.27 -13.47 -1.96
N ALA A 155 9.17 -13.38 -1.20
CA ALA A 155 8.97 -14.18 0.00
C ALA A 155 8.83 -15.69 -0.32
N LEU A 156 8.14 -16.05 -1.39
CA LEU A 156 8.02 -17.45 -1.83
C LEU A 156 9.39 -18.03 -2.22
N ASP A 157 10.21 -17.26 -2.93
CA ASP A 157 11.58 -17.65 -3.28
C ASP A 157 12.43 -17.92 -2.03
N GLN A 158 12.34 -17.04 -1.01
CA GLN A 158 13.00 -17.23 0.28
C GLN A 158 12.48 -18.45 1.07
N LEU A 159 11.23 -18.87 0.86
CA LEU A 159 10.67 -20.10 1.43
C LEU A 159 11.15 -21.38 0.70
N GLY A 160 11.90 -21.24 -0.39
CA GLY A 160 12.40 -22.36 -1.19
C GLY A 160 11.44 -22.79 -2.30
N PHE A 161 10.47 -21.95 -2.69
CA PHE A 161 9.78 -22.15 -3.97
C PHE A 161 10.72 -21.81 -5.12
N GLU A 162 11.12 -22.83 -5.84
CA GLU A 162 11.94 -22.66 -7.03
C GLU A 162 11.05 -22.53 -8.26
N ASN A 163 11.34 -21.56 -9.12
CA ASN A 163 10.64 -21.41 -10.40
C ASN A 163 11.29 -22.29 -11.47
N LEU A 164 11.05 -23.60 -11.39
CA LEU A 164 11.57 -24.56 -12.36
C LEU A 164 10.67 -24.65 -13.60
N SER A 165 11.29 -24.60 -14.77
CA SER A 165 10.60 -24.92 -16.02
C SER A 165 10.32 -26.42 -16.12
N PHE A 166 9.34 -26.79 -16.95
CA PHE A 166 9.03 -28.19 -17.21
C PHE A 166 10.25 -28.98 -17.71
N SER A 167 11.10 -28.37 -18.54
CA SER A 167 12.31 -29.01 -19.05
C SER A 167 13.40 -29.19 -17.99
N GLN A 168 13.46 -28.32 -16.96
CA GLN A 168 14.34 -28.51 -15.82
C GLN A 168 13.84 -29.67 -14.94
N ILE A 169 12.54 -29.74 -14.69
CA ILE A 169 11.90 -30.81 -13.92
C ILE A 169 12.18 -32.18 -14.54
N GLN A 170 12.05 -32.33 -15.87
CA GLN A 170 12.30 -33.60 -16.55
C GLN A 170 13.75 -34.11 -16.47
N LYS A 171 14.71 -33.23 -16.19
CA LYS A 171 16.13 -33.56 -16.12
C LYS A 171 16.62 -33.84 -14.69
N LEU A 172 15.76 -33.67 -13.69
CA LEU A 172 16.12 -33.91 -12.30
C LEU A 172 16.08 -35.41 -12.00
N GLU A 173 17.09 -35.88 -11.27
CA GLU A 173 17.06 -37.20 -10.63
C GLU A 173 15.89 -37.29 -9.65
N TRP A 174 15.33 -38.49 -9.54
CA TRP A 174 14.16 -38.75 -8.72
C TRP A 174 14.37 -38.37 -7.25
N GLU A 175 15.55 -38.65 -6.70
CA GLU A 175 15.93 -38.35 -5.32
C GLU A 175 15.99 -36.84 -5.06
N VAL A 176 16.42 -36.06 -6.06
CA VAL A 176 16.44 -34.59 -5.99
C VAL A 176 15.01 -34.05 -6.10
N MET A 177 14.20 -34.62 -6.99
CA MET A 177 12.79 -34.28 -7.15
C MET A 177 12.01 -34.50 -5.84
N GLU A 178 12.17 -35.65 -5.20
CA GLU A 178 11.46 -35.99 -3.97
C GLU A 178 11.82 -35.01 -2.84
N LYS A 179 13.10 -34.64 -2.71
CA LYS A 179 13.54 -33.62 -1.74
C LYS A 179 12.89 -32.26 -2.03
N LYS A 180 12.83 -31.84 -3.29
CA LYS A 180 12.18 -30.57 -3.69
C LYS A 180 10.68 -30.58 -3.39
N ILE A 181 9.98 -31.67 -3.69
CA ILE A 181 8.55 -31.83 -3.36
C ILE A 181 8.32 -31.65 -1.85
N ARG A 182 9.17 -32.27 -1.00
CA ARG A 182 9.06 -32.11 0.46
C ARG A 182 9.31 -30.66 0.92
N ILE A 183 10.23 -29.93 0.29
CA ILE A 183 10.49 -28.51 0.55
C ILE A 183 9.27 -27.68 0.13
N TRP A 184 8.80 -27.84 -1.11
CA TRP A 184 7.66 -27.11 -1.65
C TRP A 184 6.39 -27.37 -0.84
N PHE A 185 6.16 -28.58 -0.34
CA PHE A 185 5.00 -28.87 0.51
C PHE A 185 5.04 -28.07 1.82
N ARG A 186 6.20 -28.00 2.49
CA ARG A 186 6.38 -27.21 3.71
C ARG A 186 6.26 -25.71 3.42
N ALA A 187 6.88 -25.26 2.34
CA ALA A 187 6.81 -23.88 1.88
C ALA A 187 5.37 -23.47 1.54
N ALA A 188 4.61 -24.33 0.86
CA ALA A 188 3.20 -24.11 0.52
C ALA A 188 2.34 -23.95 1.77
N ARG A 189 2.52 -24.80 2.77
CA ARG A 189 1.80 -24.70 4.05
C ARG A 189 2.08 -23.36 4.73
N LYS A 190 3.35 -22.93 4.78
CA LYS A 190 3.71 -21.61 5.34
C LYS A 190 3.11 -20.48 4.49
N ALA A 191 3.27 -20.51 3.17
CA ALA A 191 2.74 -19.50 2.26
C ALA A 191 1.22 -19.29 2.41
N VAL A 192 0.43 -20.36 2.53
CA VAL A 192 -1.02 -20.26 2.73
C VAL A 192 -1.37 -19.70 4.10
N THR A 193 -0.71 -20.17 5.17
CA THR A 193 -1.07 -19.81 6.55
C THR A 193 -0.52 -18.47 7.01
N THR A 194 0.51 -17.93 6.33
CA THR A 194 1.11 -16.64 6.65
C THR A 194 0.97 -15.66 5.50
N LEU A 195 1.59 -15.93 4.35
CA LEU A 195 1.72 -14.94 3.27
C LEU A 195 0.37 -14.56 2.65
N PHE A 196 -0.41 -15.55 2.20
CA PHE A 196 -1.69 -15.26 1.56
C PHE A 196 -2.73 -14.77 2.58
N TYR A 197 -2.66 -15.24 3.83
CA TYR A 197 -3.53 -14.77 4.89
C TYR A 197 -3.26 -13.30 5.26
N GLY A 198 -2.00 -12.91 5.44
CA GLY A 198 -1.61 -11.53 5.70
C GLY A 198 -1.89 -10.59 4.53
N GLU A 199 -1.67 -11.06 3.28
CA GLU A 199 -2.06 -10.29 2.10
C GLU A 199 -3.57 -10.05 2.04
N ARG A 200 -4.39 -11.06 2.37
CA ARG A 200 -5.84 -10.92 2.44
C ARG A 200 -6.25 -9.85 3.44
N ILE A 201 -5.68 -9.88 4.65
CA ILE A 201 -5.97 -8.85 5.67
C ILE A 201 -5.61 -7.46 5.17
N LEU A 202 -4.44 -7.29 4.57
CA LEU A 202 -4.01 -5.98 4.06
C LEU A 202 -4.90 -5.50 2.91
N SER A 203 -5.23 -6.37 1.96
CA SER A 203 -6.09 -6.01 0.84
C SER A 203 -7.51 -5.68 1.31
N ASP A 204 -8.02 -6.44 2.28
CA ASP A 204 -9.33 -6.19 2.87
C ASP A 204 -9.32 -4.85 3.61
N HIS A 205 -8.29 -4.55 4.42
CA HIS A 205 -8.18 -3.25 5.08
C HIS A 205 -8.17 -2.09 4.07
N VAL A 206 -7.32 -2.17 3.04
CA VAL A 206 -7.11 -1.08 2.08
C VAL A 206 -8.32 -0.88 1.16
N PHE A 207 -9.01 -1.96 0.75
CA PHE A 207 -10.07 -1.90 -0.26
C PHE A 207 -11.47 -2.25 0.24
N SER A 208 -11.65 -2.53 1.53
CA SER A 208 -13.00 -2.65 2.10
C SER A 208 -13.72 -1.33 1.92
N SER A 209 -14.92 -1.39 1.34
CA SER A 209 -15.81 -0.25 1.27
C SER A 209 -16.02 0.28 2.68
N SER A 210 -15.68 1.55 2.92
CA SER A 210 -16.29 2.25 4.04
C SER A 210 -17.79 2.21 3.76
N ALA A 211 -18.60 1.61 4.64
CA ALA A 211 -20.04 1.59 4.49
C ALA A 211 -20.53 3.03 4.27
N ALA A 212 -21.36 3.20 3.24
CA ALA A 212 -21.99 4.48 2.90
C ALA A 212 -23.01 4.91 3.96
#